data_AF-A0A7G6SE98-F1
#
_entry.id   AF-A0A7G6SE98-F1
#
_cell.length_a   1.000
_cell.length_b   1.000
_cell.length_c   1.000
_cell.angle_alpha   90.00
_cell.angle_beta   90.00
_cell.angle_gamma   90.00
#
_symmetry.space_group_name_H-M   'P 1'
#
loop_
_entity.id
_entity.type
_entity.pdbx_description
1 polymer ?
#
loop_
_entity_poly.entity_id
_entity_poly.type
_entity_poly.pdbx_seq_one_letter_code
_entity_poly.pdbx_strand_id
1 'polypeptide(L)'
;MDQPVGIMSMPGVGFFGMLLIGFIAGYIAEKAMSRSHGLFTNILVGIAGSFVGGTLAGLLNFNFYGFFGNLIVATAGAIVILWVFGKARSSN
;
A
#
# COMPACT_ATOMS: atom_id res chain seq x y z
N MET A 1 1.61 -17.21 -27.82
CA MET A 1 1.66 -17.88 -26.52
C MET A 1 1.43 -16.79 -25.48
N ASP A 2 0.17 -16.54 -25.15
CA ASP A 2 -0.19 -15.55 -24.13
C ASP A 2 0.21 -16.14 -22.78
N GLN A 3 1.39 -15.75 -22.32
CA GLN A 3 1.79 -16.05 -20.96
C GLN A 3 0.78 -15.35 -20.05
N PRO A 4 0.07 -16.07 -19.15
CA PRO A 4 -0.74 -15.41 -18.16
C PRO A 4 0.21 -14.54 -17.35
N VAL A 5 0.13 -13.23 -17.54
CA VAL A 5 0.82 -12.21 -16.75
C VAL A 5 0.17 -12.18 -15.36
N GLY A 6 0.24 -13.32 -14.68
CA GLY A 6 -0.02 -13.41 -13.27
C GLY A 6 1.03 -12.58 -12.55
N ILE A 7 0.57 -11.90 -11.52
CA ILE A 7 1.31 -11.24 -10.42
C ILE A 7 2.58 -11.96 -9.89
N MET A 8 2.88 -13.15 -10.39
CA MET A 8 4.03 -14.00 -10.06
C MET A 8 5.24 -13.78 -11.00
N SER A 9 5.08 -13.17 -12.19
CA SER A 9 6.17 -13.01 -13.18
C SER A 9 6.69 -11.58 -13.36
N MET A 10 6.27 -10.60 -12.55
CA MET A 10 6.83 -9.24 -12.65
C MET A 10 8.29 -9.24 -12.16
N PRO A 11 9.28 -8.89 -13.01
CA PRO A 11 10.66 -8.80 -12.61
C PRO A 11 10.83 -7.64 -11.62
N GLY A 12 11.34 -7.93 -10.41
CA GLY A 12 11.78 -6.91 -9.45
C GLY A 12 11.11 -6.96 -8.08
N VAL A 13 9.89 -7.51 -7.95
CA VAL A 13 9.23 -7.77 -6.66
C VAL A 13 8.25 -8.94 -6.79
N GLY A 14 8.68 -10.15 -6.44
CA GLY A 14 7.77 -11.31 -6.43
C GLY A 14 6.59 -11.13 -5.46
N PHE A 15 5.66 -12.07 -5.43
CA PHE A 15 4.50 -12.06 -4.51
C PHE A 15 4.88 -11.74 -3.05
N PHE A 16 5.98 -12.33 -2.56
CA PHE A 16 6.53 -12.03 -1.23
C PHE A 16 7.02 -10.59 -1.07
N GLY A 17 7.58 -9.99 -2.12
CA GLY A 17 8.01 -8.60 -2.13
C GLY A 17 6.84 -7.64 -1.99
N MET A 18 5.73 -7.89 -2.70
CA MET A 18 4.51 -7.08 -2.54
C MET A 18 3.91 -7.20 -1.14
N LEU A 19 3.90 -8.40 -0.57
CA LEU A 19 3.42 -8.64 0.79
C LEU A 19 4.30 -7.92 1.83
N LEU A 20 5.62 -7.98 1.67
CA LEU A 20 6.58 -7.27 2.51
C LEU A 20 6.43 -5.75 2.39
N ILE A 21 6.30 -5.24 1.16
CA ILE A 21 6.06 -3.82 0.89
C ILE A 21 4.77 -3.36 1.57
N GLY A 22 3.67 -4.10 1.41
CA GLY A 22 2.39 -3.77 2.03
C GLY A 22 2.48 -3.74 3.55
N PHE A 23 3.17 -4.70 4.16
CA PHE A 23 3.40 -4.73 5.61
C PHE A 23 4.20 -3.51 6.09
N ILE A 24 5.32 -3.20 5.43
CA ILE A 24 6.18 -2.07 5.78
C ILE A 24 5.41 -0.75 5.57
N ALA A 25 4.70 -0.61 4.45
CA ALA A 25 3.90 0.58 4.13
C ALA A 25 2.82 0.83 5.18
N GLY A 26 2.08 -0.20 5.61
CA GLY A 26 1.05 -0.10 6.65
C GLY A 26 1.63 0.35 7.99
N TYR A 27 2.78 -0.21 8.38
CA TYR A 27 3.48 0.19 9.61
C TYR A 27 4.01 1.63 9.55
N ILE A 28 4.59 2.04 8.41
CA ILE A 28 5.07 3.42 8.22
C ILE A 28 3.88 4.39 8.28
N ALA A 29 2.77 4.07 7.61
CA ALA A 29 1.58 4.90 7.57
C ALA A 29 0.95 5.08 8.97
N GLU A 30 0.91 4.01 9.76
CA GLU A 30 0.45 4.06 11.16
C GLU A 30 1.32 5.03 11.98
N LYS A 31 2.64 4.86 11.91
CA LYS A 31 3.59 5.69 12.66
C LYS A 31 3.56 7.15 12.21
N ALA A 32 3.41 7.41 10.91
CA ALA A 32 3.24 8.75 10.35
C ALA A 32 1.96 9.43 10.84
N MET A 33 0.93 8.64 11.13
CA MET A 33 -0.37 9.13 11.62
C MET A 33 -0.46 9.18 13.16
N SER A 34 0.65 8.91 13.88
CA SER A 34 0.72 8.84 15.34
C SER A 34 -0.44 8.04 15.96
N ARG A 35 -0.83 6.93 15.31
CA ARG A 35 -1.89 6.04 15.76
C ARG A 35 -1.30 4.74 16.29
N SER A 36 -2.02 4.10 17.20
CA SER A 36 -1.71 2.75 17.67
C SER A 36 -2.84 1.82 17.23
N HIS A 37 -2.60 1.09 16.14
CA HIS A 37 -3.42 -0.01 15.68
C HIS A 37 -2.65 -1.33 15.84
N GLY A 38 -3.39 -2.45 15.84
CA GLY A 38 -2.75 -3.77 15.89
C GLY A 38 -2.07 -4.11 14.56
N LEU A 39 -1.14 -5.08 14.60
CA LEU A 39 -0.48 -5.66 13.43
C LEU A 39 -1.47 -6.07 12.32
N PHE A 40 -2.65 -6.58 12.72
CA PHE A 40 -3.70 -6.98 11.78
C PHE A 40 -4.24 -5.80 10.97
N THR A 41 -4.49 -4.66 11.62
CA THR A 41 -4.96 -3.44 10.96
C THR A 41 -3.91 -2.91 10.00
N ASN A 42 -2.63 -2.92 10.39
CA ASN A 42 -1.55 -2.43 9.53
C ASN A 42 -1.41 -3.25 8.25
N ILE A 43 -1.52 -4.57 8.35
CA ILE A 43 -1.50 -5.46 7.18
C ILE A 43 -2.69 -5.17 6.27
N LEU A 44 -3.91 -5.10 6.82
CA LEU A 44 -5.13 -4.81 6.05
C LEU A 44 -5.07 -3.46 5.35
N VAL A 45 -4.66 -2.43 6.08
CA VAL A 45 -4.50 -1.07 5.57
C VAL A 45 -3.38 -1.00 4.55
N GLY A 46 -2.27 -1.71 4.75
CA GLY A 46 -1.16 -1.78 3.79
C GLY A 46 -1.59 -2.43 2.47
N ILE A 47 -2.34 -3.53 2.54
CA ILE A 47 -2.91 -4.19 1.37
C ILE A 47 -3.90 -3.25 0.68
N ALA A 48 -4.90 -2.72 1.39
CA ALA A 48 -5.87 -1.79 0.81
C ALA A 48 -5.19 -0.52 0.24
N GLY A 49 -4.15 -0.04 0.92
CA GLY A 49 -3.36 1.13 0.55
C GLY A 49 -2.58 0.91 -0.75
N SER A 50 -2.13 -0.32 -1.02
CA SER A 50 -1.48 -0.64 -2.30
C SER A 50 -2.43 -0.50 -3.50
N PHE A 51 -3.71 -0.86 -3.35
CA PHE A 51 -4.72 -0.66 -4.39
C PHE A 51 -5.04 0.81 -4.60
N VAL A 52 -5.28 1.55 -3.51
CA VAL A 52 -5.60 2.98 -3.56
C VAL A 52 -4.42 3.78 -4.10
N GLY A 53 -3.23 3.53 -3.58
CA GLY A 53 -1.99 4.17 -4.01
C GLY A 53 -1.69 3.91 -5.49
N GLY A 54 -1.79 2.65 -5.93
CA GLY A 54 -1.56 2.29 -7.33
C GLY A 54 -2.54 2.99 -8.28
N THR A 55 -3.81 3.09 -7.89
CA THR A 55 -4.83 3.82 -8.65
C THR A 55 -4.50 5.31 -8.72
N LEU A 56 -4.11 5.94 -7.60
CA LEU A 56 -3.72 7.35 -7.56
C LEU A 56 -2.48 7.62 -8.41
N ALA A 57 -1.45 6.78 -8.33
CA ALA A 57 -0.23 6.91 -9.12
C ALA A 57 -0.53 6.80 -10.63
N GLY A 58 -1.41 5.87 -11.02
CA GLY A 58 -1.89 5.74 -12.40
C GLY A 58 -2.65 6.96 -12.90
N LEU A 59 -3.55 7.52 -12.09
CA LEU A 59 -4.30 8.74 -12.44
C LEU A 59 -3.38 9.96 -12.61
N LEU A 60 -2.33 10.06 -11.81
CA LEU A 60 -1.33 11.12 -11.88
C LEU A 60 -0.28 10.91 -12.99
N ASN A 61 -0.40 9.84 -13.81
CA ASN A 61 0.59 9.42 -14.80
C ASN A 61 2.01 9.23 -14.23
N PHE A 62 2.13 9.04 -12.90
CA PHE A 62 3.39 8.83 -12.22
C PHE A 62 3.73 7.35 -12.23
N ASN A 63 4.76 7.00 -13.00
CA ASN A 63 5.22 5.62 -13.12
C ASN A 63 6.36 5.35 -12.14
N PHE A 64 6.01 4.81 -10.97
CA PHE A 64 6.97 4.35 -9.98
C PHE A 64 7.29 2.87 -10.20
N TYR A 65 8.50 2.58 -10.69
CA TYR A 65 8.97 1.21 -10.91
C TYR A 65 9.90 0.72 -9.79
N GLY A 66 9.89 -0.59 -9.55
CA GLY A 66 10.76 -1.25 -8.58
C GLY A 66 10.24 -1.23 -7.14
N PHE A 67 11.00 -1.88 -6.25
CA PHE A 67 10.62 -2.09 -4.84
C PHE A 67 10.32 -0.78 -4.11
N PHE A 68 11.20 0.22 -4.24
CA PHE A 68 11.05 1.51 -3.57
C PHE A 68 9.88 2.33 -4.10
N GLY A 69 9.66 2.32 -5.42
CA GLY A 69 8.52 3.00 -6.02
C GLY A 69 7.20 2.44 -5.49
N ASN A 70 7.09 1.11 -5.48
CA ASN A 70 5.89 0.44 -4.98
C ASN A 70 5.69 0.66 -3.47
N LEU A 71 6.77 0.77 -2.70
CA LEU A 71 6.71 1.10 -1.26
C LEU A 71 6.17 2.51 -1.02
N ILE A 72 6.64 3.50 -1.77
CA ILE A 72 6.16 4.89 -1.65
C ILE A 72 4.67 4.96 -1.99
N VAL A 73 4.29 4.34 -3.12
CA VAL A 73 2.89 4.33 -3.59
C VAL A 73 1.97 3.63 -2.57
N ALA A 74 2.36 2.46 -2.08
CA ALA A 74 1.60 1.74 -1.05
C ALA A 74 1.51 2.52 0.27
N THR A 75 2.59 3.19 0.68
CA THR A 75 2.61 4.01 1.90
C THR A 75 1.68 5.22 1.77
N ALA A 76 1.72 5.92 0.63
CA ALA A 76 0.84 7.05 0.37
C ALA A 76 -0.65 6.63 0.40
N GLY A 77 -0.99 5.52 -0.27
CA GLY A 77 -2.35 4.99 -0.24
C GLY A 77 -2.79 4.54 1.17
N ALA A 78 -1.90 3.92 1.94
CA ALA A 78 -2.17 3.52 3.32
C ALA A 78 -2.42 4.74 4.23
N ILE A 79 -1.65 5.82 4.08
CA ILE A 79 -1.87 7.09 4.81
C ILE A 79 -3.25 7.66 4.50
N VAL A 80 -3.64 7.69 3.22
CA VAL A 80 -4.97 8.18 2.80
C VAL A 80 -6.09 7.36 3.46
N ILE A 81 -5.97 6.04 3.47
CA ILE A 81 -6.95 5.15 4.11
C ILE A 81 -7.03 5.40 5.62
N LEU A 82 -5.89 5.44 6.31
CA LEU A 82 -5.87 5.71 7.76
C LEU A 82 -6.44 7.08 8.11
N TRP A 83 -6.26 8.06 7.22
CA TRP A 83 -6.79 9.40 7.41
C TRP A 83 -8.32 9.39 7.32
N VAL A 84 -8.89 8.75 6.29
CA VAL A 84 -10.35 8.61 6.14
C VAL A 84 -10.93 7.77 7.27
N PHE A 85 -10.35 6.61 7.54
CA PHE A 85 -10.78 5.72 8.63
C PHE A 85 -10.70 6.43 9.99
N GLY A 86 -9.66 7.25 10.16
CA GLY A 86 -9.45 8.01 11.36
C GLY A 86 -10.46 9.12 11.59
N LYS A 87 -10.80 9.84 10.52
CA LYS A 87 -11.90 10.81 10.49
C LYS A 87 -13.24 10.13 10.83
N ALA A 88 -13.52 8.97 10.25
CA ALA A 88 -14.76 8.24 10.50
C ALA A 88 -14.91 7.79 11.97
N ARG A 89 -13.82 7.37 12.62
CA ARG A 89 -13.84 6.96 14.03
C ARG A 89 -13.95 8.12 15.02
N SER A 90 -13.47 9.32 14.66
CA SER A 90 -13.54 10.50 15.53
C SER A 90 -14.94 11.14 15.61
N SER A 91 -15.91 10.65 14.83
CA SER A 91 -17.26 11.22 14.72
C SER A 91 -18.33 10.43 15.50
N ASN A 92 -17.94 9.47 16.33
CA ASN A 92 -18.78 8.81 17.33
C ASN A 92 -18.15 8.99 18.71
#